data_AF-A0A372F734-F1
#
_entry.id   AF-A0A372F734-F1
#
_cell.length_a   1.000
_cell.length_b   1.000
_cell.length_c   1.000
_cell.angle_alpha   90.00
_cell.angle_beta   90.00
_cell.angle_gamma   90.00
#
_symmetry.space_group_name_H-M   'P 1'
#
loop_
_entity.id
_entity.type
_entity.pdbx_description
1 polymer ?
#
loop_
_entity_poly.entity_id
_entity_poly.type
_entity_poly.pdbx_seq_one_letter_code
_entity_poly.pdbx_strand_id
1 'polypeptide(L)'
;MKNLLTFALILITLALQAQKKHSDCGTKTPATPRPIAEKDMQRFLRSINAVSVPYCVKVQFTVFADNDGSNRATTDAHIYRQFQNMVNQFNPHGICFTFMGIRQINNSDWNVQDADDEEAEMYDIRVLGNLNVFIHQTLTLGDKNLDGIAYDIPNNDAFISLKGVAVADTINLYTMAHELGHVFGLYHTFTTTYGAESVDRTGSCKDCEDDGDYLCDTPADPDDGEGYLQSNTNASCMYIGDKLDECSTPYTPAMNNIMSYGRGDCVNAFTAGQGNRMRYFIANETGLLNVLAQNDVLMSIQTTISSGTAVNAARDTYTVNSITFNGTSNYTFQSKKVIIGNGARLSPGNGGRVVLKTNPYCN
;
A
#
# COMPACT_ATOMS: atom_id res chain seq x y z
N MET A 1 -27.80 -63.64 29.99
CA MET A 1 -28.01 -62.85 28.76
C MET A 1 -28.80 -61.59 29.08
N LYS A 2 -28.14 -60.45 29.28
CA LYS A 2 -28.75 -59.12 29.15
C LYS A 2 -27.68 -58.21 28.54
N ASN A 3 -27.87 -57.93 27.26
CA ASN A 3 -27.03 -57.05 26.46
C ASN A 3 -27.45 -55.59 26.65
N LEU A 4 -26.42 -54.72 26.62
CA LEU A 4 -26.34 -53.35 26.09
C LEU A 4 -27.52 -52.39 26.28
N LEU A 5 -27.19 -51.18 26.79
CA LEU A 5 -27.12 -49.97 25.96
C LEU A 5 -26.57 -48.80 26.80
N THR A 6 -25.28 -48.53 26.66
CA THR A 6 -24.65 -47.28 27.12
C THR A 6 -24.67 -46.31 25.95
N PHE A 7 -25.48 -45.26 26.03
CA PHE A 7 -25.53 -44.18 25.06
C PHE A 7 -24.33 -43.25 25.29
N ALA A 8 -23.33 -43.29 24.41
CA ALA A 8 -22.26 -42.30 24.37
C ALA A 8 -22.71 -41.13 23.50
N LEU A 9 -23.02 -39.99 24.13
CA LEU A 9 -23.33 -38.75 23.45
C LEU A 9 -22.01 -38.11 23.00
N ILE A 10 -21.65 -38.28 21.73
CA ILE A 10 -20.51 -37.59 21.11
C ILE A 10 -20.98 -36.16 20.80
N LEU A 11 -20.60 -35.20 21.66
CA LEU A 11 -20.65 -33.78 21.31
C LEU A 11 -19.57 -33.53 20.25
N ILE A 12 -20.00 -33.44 18.99
CA ILE A 12 -19.21 -32.83 17.93
C ILE A 12 -19.23 -31.33 18.19
N THR A 13 -18.17 -30.80 18.80
CA THR A 13 -17.93 -29.36 18.82
C THR A 13 -17.59 -28.93 17.41
N LEU A 14 -18.60 -28.48 16.66
CA LEU A 14 -18.37 -27.61 15.51
C LEU A 14 -17.69 -26.35 16.06
N ALA A 15 -16.38 -26.23 15.83
CA ALA A 15 -15.69 -24.97 15.97
C ALA A 15 -16.34 -24.01 14.96
N LEU A 16 -17.25 -23.18 15.46
CA LEU A 16 -17.60 -21.93 14.80
C LEU A 16 -16.29 -21.16 14.67
N GLN A 17 -15.66 -21.24 13.50
CA GLN A 17 -14.74 -20.21 13.08
C GLN A 17 -15.57 -18.94 13.04
N ALA A 18 -15.46 -18.13 14.10
CA ALA A 18 -15.89 -16.74 14.03
C ALA A 18 -15.24 -16.16 12.77
N GLN A 19 -16.06 -15.73 11.82
CA GLN A 19 -15.58 -14.94 10.70
C GLN A 19 -14.88 -13.73 11.32
N LYS A 20 -13.56 -13.71 11.24
CA LYS A 20 -12.74 -12.61 11.73
C LYS A 20 -13.19 -11.39 10.92
N LYS A 21 -13.92 -10.44 11.54
CA LYS A 21 -14.18 -9.11 10.97
C LYS A 21 -12.79 -8.49 10.77
N HIS A 22 -12.30 -8.48 9.54
CA HIS A 22 -10.93 -8.09 9.21
C HIS A 22 -11.00 -7.25 7.93
N SER A 23 -11.22 -5.95 8.10
CA SER A 23 -10.90 -4.89 7.14
C SER A 23 -11.23 -3.55 7.78
N ASP A 24 -10.53 -3.20 8.86
CA ASP A 24 -10.73 -1.89 9.50
C ASP A 24 -9.60 -0.97 9.01
N CYS A 25 -9.78 -0.33 7.84
CA CYS A 25 -8.96 0.80 7.42
C CYS A 25 -9.43 2.06 8.18
N GLY A 26 -8.47 2.84 8.67
CA GLY A 26 -8.73 4.05 9.45
C GLY A 26 -8.80 5.33 8.61
N THR A 27 -8.56 5.23 7.30
CA THR A 27 -8.43 6.41 6.43
C THR A 27 -9.78 7.10 6.24
N LYS A 28 -9.87 8.35 6.71
CA LYS A 28 -11.07 9.17 6.59
C LYS A 28 -11.18 9.73 5.17
N THR A 29 -12.37 9.68 4.58
CA THR A 29 -12.64 10.36 3.30
C THR A 29 -12.54 11.89 3.51
N PRO A 30 -11.78 12.62 2.67
CA PRO A 30 -11.67 14.08 2.78
C PRO A 30 -13.02 14.77 2.67
N ALA A 31 -13.23 15.85 3.43
CA ALA A 31 -14.48 16.63 3.34
C ALA A 31 -14.69 17.27 1.96
N THR A 32 -13.59 17.60 1.26
CA THR A 32 -13.63 18.19 -0.08
C THR A 32 -13.15 17.16 -1.10
N PRO A 33 -13.96 16.82 -2.12
CA PRO A 33 -13.53 15.87 -3.15
C PRO A 33 -12.42 16.47 -4.02
N ARG A 34 -11.60 15.57 -4.58
CA ARG A 34 -10.55 15.90 -5.55
C ARG A 34 -10.85 15.19 -6.88
N PRO A 35 -11.91 15.59 -7.61
CA PRO A 35 -12.20 15.03 -8.91
C PRO A 35 -11.12 15.45 -9.91
N ILE A 36 -10.88 14.62 -10.92
CA ILE A 36 -9.99 14.96 -12.04
C ILE A 36 -10.89 15.19 -13.24
N ALA A 37 -10.88 16.41 -13.78
CA ALA A 37 -11.67 16.70 -14.97
C ALA A 37 -11.22 15.80 -16.12
N GLU A 38 -12.18 15.24 -16.86
CA GLU A 38 -11.92 14.29 -17.95
C GLU A 38 -10.89 14.82 -18.97
N LYS A 39 -10.99 16.11 -19.32
CA LYS A 39 -10.02 16.77 -20.23
C LYS A 39 -8.57 16.73 -19.71
N ASP A 40 -8.39 16.83 -18.39
CA ASP A 40 -7.08 16.88 -17.75
C ASP A 40 -6.52 15.46 -17.64
N MET A 41 -7.36 14.48 -17.30
CA MET A 41 -7.02 13.06 -17.39
C MET A 41 -6.61 12.68 -18.81
N GLN A 42 -7.39 13.04 -19.83
CA GLN A 42 -7.06 12.74 -21.23
C GLN A 42 -5.75 13.40 -21.68
N ARG A 43 -5.49 14.63 -21.25
CA ARG A 43 -4.20 15.30 -21.52
C ARG A 43 -3.05 14.55 -20.85
N PHE A 44 -3.23 14.13 -19.59
CA PHE A 44 -2.25 13.37 -18.85
C PHE A 44 -1.96 12.01 -19.51
N LEU A 45 -3.00 11.23 -19.84
CA LEU A 45 -2.84 9.92 -20.49
C LEU A 45 -2.09 10.03 -21.83
N ARG A 46 -2.34 11.08 -22.61
CA ARG A 46 -1.58 11.35 -23.84
C ARG A 46 -0.09 11.62 -23.58
N SER A 47 0.25 12.32 -22.50
CA SER A 47 1.64 12.63 -22.18
C SER A 47 2.40 11.40 -21.69
N ILE A 48 1.79 10.55 -20.87
CA ILE A 48 2.47 9.36 -20.32
C ILE A 48 2.51 8.19 -21.31
N ASN A 49 1.51 8.02 -22.18
CA ASN A 49 1.52 6.95 -23.19
C ASN A 49 2.62 7.16 -24.24
N ALA A 50 3.07 8.41 -24.44
CA ALA A 50 4.19 8.72 -25.33
C ALA A 50 5.55 8.28 -24.75
N VAL A 51 5.66 8.13 -23.43
CA VAL A 51 6.91 7.79 -22.71
C VAL A 51 6.89 6.33 -22.24
N SER A 52 5.71 5.81 -21.87
CA SER A 52 5.44 4.41 -21.47
C SER A 52 6.42 3.85 -20.44
N VAL A 53 6.67 4.60 -19.36
CA VAL A 53 7.58 4.13 -18.29
C VAL A 53 6.93 4.22 -16.92
N PRO A 54 7.03 3.17 -16.09
CA PRO A 54 6.39 3.17 -14.79
C PRO A 54 7.01 4.19 -13.84
N TYR A 55 6.19 4.68 -12.92
CA TYR A 55 6.65 5.44 -11.76
C TYR A 55 7.24 4.48 -10.73
N CYS A 56 8.52 4.64 -10.41
CA CYS A 56 9.22 3.80 -9.43
C CYS A 56 9.23 4.47 -8.06
N VAL A 57 8.36 4.04 -7.15
CA VAL A 57 8.25 4.60 -5.80
C VAL A 57 9.30 3.98 -4.86
N LYS A 58 10.08 4.80 -4.17
CA LYS A 58 11.01 4.36 -3.12
C LYS A 58 10.23 4.08 -1.84
N VAL A 59 10.33 2.87 -1.30
CA VAL A 59 9.61 2.48 -0.08
C VAL A 59 10.57 2.11 1.04
N GLN A 60 10.42 2.77 2.18
CA GLN A 60 11.18 2.53 3.40
C GLN A 60 10.26 1.96 4.48
N PHE A 61 10.70 0.87 5.11
CA PHE A 61 9.98 0.27 6.23
C PHE A 61 10.60 0.66 7.57
N THR A 62 9.75 1.02 8.53
CA THR A 62 10.08 1.13 9.95
C THR A 62 9.19 0.17 10.71
N VAL A 63 9.78 -0.78 11.43
CA VAL A 63 9.06 -1.74 12.26
C VAL A 63 9.37 -1.48 13.72
N PHE A 64 8.33 -1.32 14.53
CA PHE A 64 8.48 -1.04 15.94
C PHE A 64 8.60 -2.32 16.76
N ALA A 65 9.24 -2.18 17.91
CA ALA A 65 9.39 -3.16 18.96
C ALA A 65 9.36 -2.40 20.30
N ASP A 66 9.20 -3.13 21.40
CA ASP A 66 9.28 -2.54 22.73
C ASP A 66 10.68 -2.02 23.03
N ASN A 67 10.81 -1.18 24.05
CA ASN A 67 12.07 -0.56 24.45
C ASN A 67 13.22 -1.57 24.65
N ASP A 68 12.91 -2.77 25.11
CA ASP A 68 13.87 -3.87 25.32
C ASP A 68 14.14 -4.71 24.05
N GLY A 69 13.47 -4.38 22.94
CA GLY A 69 13.52 -5.09 21.66
C GLY A 69 12.58 -6.30 21.56
N SER A 70 11.79 -6.58 22.59
CA SER A 70 10.73 -7.59 22.54
C SER A 70 9.50 -7.09 21.78
N ASN A 71 8.49 -7.95 21.58
CA ASN A 71 7.22 -7.60 20.93
C ASN A 71 7.36 -6.80 19.62
N ARG A 72 8.34 -7.18 18.80
CA ARG A 72 8.49 -6.63 17.45
C ARG A 72 7.22 -6.89 16.65
N ALA A 73 6.66 -5.84 16.06
CA ALA A 73 5.35 -5.86 15.42
C ALA A 73 5.18 -7.00 14.39
N THR A 74 6.21 -7.27 13.59
CA THR A 74 6.20 -8.39 12.63
C THR A 74 7.62 -8.81 12.27
N THR A 75 7.78 -9.81 11.39
CA THR A 75 9.10 -10.28 10.91
C THR A 75 9.46 -9.68 9.56
N ASP A 76 10.75 -9.65 9.22
CA ASP A 76 11.20 -9.19 7.88
C ASP A 76 10.62 -10.04 6.76
N ALA A 77 10.46 -11.35 6.98
CA ALA A 77 9.86 -12.26 6.01
C ALA A 77 8.41 -11.88 5.68
N HIS A 78 7.63 -11.45 6.69
CA HIS A 78 6.27 -10.96 6.47
C HIS A 78 6.26 -9.64 5.69
N ILE A 79 7.18 -8.72 6.03
CA ILE A 79 7.33 -7.44 5.31
C ILE A 79 7.65 -7.67 3.84
N TYR A 80 8.63 -8.54 3.54
CA TYR A 80 8.99 -8.87 2.15
C TYR A 80 7.83 -9.48 1.38
N ARG A 81 7.07 -10.40 2.01
CA ARG A 81 5.89 -11.01 1.38
C ARG A 81 4.83 -9.96 1.05
N GLN A 82 4.44 -9.12 2.01
CA GLN A 82 3.40 -8.12 1.77
C GLN A 82 3.84 -7.05 0.77
N PHE A 83 5.10 -6.64 0.82
CA PHE A 83 5.65 -5.76 -0.19
C PHE A 83 5.58 -6.39 -1.59
N GLN A 84 5.88 -7.69 -1.74
CA GLN A 84 5.73 -8.38 -3.02
C GLN A 84 4.28 -8.46 -3.50
N ASN A 85 3.32 -8.68 -2.59
CA ASN A 85 1.89 -8.67 -2.93
C ASN A 85 1.47 -7.31 -3.48
N MET A 86 1.83 -6.24 -2.76
CA MET A 86 1.61 -4.86 -3.17
C MET A 86 2.25 -4.57 -4.54
N VAL A 87 3.51 -4.95 -4.75
CA VAL A 87 4.18 -4.82 -6.06
C VAL A 87 3.36 -5.47 -7.17
N ASN A 88 2.85 -6.69 -6.95
CA ASN A 88 2.05 -7.41 -7.94
C ASN A 88 0.72 -6.70 -8.26
N GLN A 89 0.09 -6.08 -7.27
CA GLN A 89 -1.20 -5.39 -7.41
C GLN A 89 -1.06 -4.07 -8.17
N PHE A 90 0.08 -3.40 -8.06
CA PHE A 90 0.34 -2.10 -8.68
C PHE A 90 1.02 -2.18 -10.06
N ASN A 91 1.82 -3.24 -10.31
CA ASN A 91 2.55 -3.42 -11.56
C ASN A 91 1.68 -3.28 -12.83
N PRO A 92 0.46 -3.85 -12.91
CA PRO A 92 -0.41 -3.70 -14.08
C PRO A 92 -0.81 -2.24 -14.38
N HIS A 93 -0.66 -1.33 -13.41
CA HIS A 93 -1.11 0.05 -13.49
C HIS A 93 0.02 1.03 -13.81
N GLY A 94 1.23 0.55 -14.13
CA GLY A 94 2.39 1.38 -14.47
C GLY A 94 3.01 2.05 -13.24
N ILE A 95 2.85 1.43 -12.07
CA ILE A 95 3.47 1.84 -10.82
C ILE A 95 4.29 0.64 -10.32
N CYS A 96 5.56 0.88 -10.04
CA CYS A 96 6.49 -0.12 -9.55
C CYS A 96 7.24 0.44 -8.33
N PHE A 97 8.08 -0.37 -7.69
CA PHE A 97 8.70 0.03 -6.43
C PHE A 97 10.19 -0.30 -6.36
N THR A 98 10.86 0.33 -5.40
CA THR A 98 12.20 -0.05 -4.96
C THR A 98 12.24 -0.16 -3.44
N PHE A 99 12.80 -1.28 -2.96
CA PHE A 99 12.87 -1.59 -1.53
C PHE A 99 14.09 -0.91 -0.90
N MET A 100 13.86 0.15 -0.13
CA MET A 100 14.93 0.98 0.43
C MET A 100 15.52 0.40 1.71
N GLY A 101 14.75 -0.41 2.43
CA GLY A 101 15.24 -1.17 3.57
C GLY A 101 14.18 -1.33 4.66
N ILE A 102 14.58 -2.05 5.69
CA ILE A 102 13.85 -2.17 6.96
C ILE A 102 14.77 -1.61 8.02
N ARG A 103 14.26 -0.71 8.86
CA ARG A 103 14.89 -0.38 10.13
C ARG A 103 13.95 -0.75 11.27
N GLN A 104 14.51 -1.22 12.37
CA GLN A 104 13.78 -1.42 13.60
C GLN A 104 13.98 -0.21 14.52
N ILE A 105 12.92 0.23 15.18
CA ILE A 105 12.98 1.20 16.26
C ILE A 105 12.39 0.54 17.51
N ASN A 106 13.15 0.53 18.61
CA ASN A 106 12.69 0.05 19.90
C ASN A 106 12.08 1.22 20.66
N ASN A 107 10.76 1.34 20.61
CA ASN A 107 9.99 2.32 21.34
C ASN A 107 8.61 1.73 21.64
N SER A 108 8.36 1.38 22.91
CA SER A 108 7.08 0.78 23.33
C SER A 108 5.87 1.67 23.07
N ASP A 109 6.07 2.99 23.09
CA ASP A 109 5.03 3.99 22.81
C ASP A 109 4.63 3.91 21.34
N TRP A 110 5.60 4.09 20.42
CA TRP A 110 5.36 3.95 18.99
C TRP A 110 4.99 2.52 18.56
N ASN A 111 5.20 1.51 19.39
CA ASN A 111 4.73 0.15 19.11
C ASN A 111 3.21 0.00 19.35
N VAL A 112 2.59 0.98 20.02
CA VAL A 112 1.16 1.12 20.28
C VAL A 112 0.69 2.48 19.75
N GLN A 113 0.26 2.52 18.50
CA GLN A 113 -0.14 3.76 17.84
C GLN A 113 -1.64 3.99 17.93
N ASP A 114 -2.05 5.14 18.45
CA ASP A 114 -3.37 5.71 18.18
C ASP A 114 -3.29 6.71 17.02
N ALA A 115 -3.96 6.39 15.92
CA ALA A 115 -3.95 7.21 14.73
C ALA A 115 -4.77 8.50 14.85
N ASP A 116 -5.64 8.64 15.86
CA ASP A 116 -6.45 9.87 16.03
C ASP A 116 -5.64 10.99 16.71
N ASP A 117 -4.77 10.62 17.65
CA ASP A 117 -4.05 11.58 18.49
C ASP A 117 -2.53 11.62 18.23
N GLU A 118 -1.92 10.54 17.72
CA GLU A 118 -0.46 10.38 17.69
C GLU A 118 0.11 10.35 16.26
N GLU A 119 -0.67 10.71 15.24
CA GLU A 119 -0.18 10.79 13.85
C GLU A 119 1.07 11.68 13.73
N ALA A 120 1.07 12.80 14.47
CA ALA A 120 2.15 13.80 14.46
C ALA A 120 3.53 13.20 14.77
N GLU A 121 3.58 12.11 15.53
CA GLU A 121 4.81 11.44 15.92
C GLU A 121 5.53 10.77 14.75
N MET A 122 4.78 10.37 13.72
CA MET A 122 5.34 9.71 12.55
C MET A 122 6.10 10.68 11.65
N TYR A 123 5.75 11.97 11.67
CA TYR A 123 6.30 12.97 10.74
C TYR A 123 7.82 13.10 10.84
N ASP A 124 8.35 13.20 12.06
CA ASP A 124 9.78 13.48 12.32
C ASP A 124 10.68 12.27 12.12
N ILE A 125 10.12 11.07 12.22
CA ILE A 125 10.89 9.84 12.05
C ILE A 125 10.95 9.40 10.58
N ARG A 126 10.13 9.94 9.67
CA ARG A 126 10.17 9.59 8.25
C ARG A 126 11.59 9.65 7.66
N VAL A 127 11.91 8.69 6.82
CA VAL A 127 13.09 8.77 5.97
C VAL A 127 12.72 9.57 4.73
N LEU A 128 13.15 10.83 4.71
CA LEU A 128 12.82 11.80 3.65
C LEU A 128 13.14 11.27 2.25
N GLY A 129 12.32 11.64 1.28
CA GLY A 129 12.43 11.20 -0.10
C GLY A 129 12.04 9.73 -0.31
N ASN A 130 11.32 9.11 0.62
CA ASN A 130 10.76 7.76 0.47
C ASN A 130 9.30 7.78 0.93
N LEU A 131 8.49 6.89 0.37
CA LEU A 131 7.23 6.51 0.96
C LEU A 131 7.55 5.67 2.21
N ASN A 132 7.05 6.11 3.36
CA ASN A 132 7.35 5.47 4.65
C ASN A 132 6.21 4.54 5.06
N VAL A 133 6.53 3.29 5.38
CA VAL A 133 5.59 2.32 5.94
C VAL A 133 6.00 2.06 7.39
N PHE A 134 5.17 2.50 8.31
CA PHE A 134 5.30 2.27 9.74
C PHE A 134 4.52 1.02 10.14
N ILE A 135 5.13 0.13 10.93
CA ILE A 135 4.51 -1.14 11.33
C ILE A 135 4.53 -1.26 12.84
N HIS A 136 3.34 -1.28 13.43
CA HIS A 136 3.10 -1.22 14.87
C HIS A 136 2.55 -2.56 15.38
N GLN A 137 2.84 -2.92 16.64
CA GLN A 137 2.23 -4.09 17.27
C GLN A 137 0.73 -3.87 17.46
N THR A 138 0.35 -2.67 17.89
CA THR A 138 -1.03 -2.19 18.03
C THR A 138 -1.23 -0.93 17.20
N LEU A 139 -2.34 -0.86 16.48
CA LEU A 139 -2.77 0.30 15.71
C LEU A 139 -4.27 0.49 15.97
N THR A 140 -4.65 1.66 16.46
CA THR A 140 -6.03 2.02 16.79
C THR A 140 -6.42 3.38 16.22
N LEU A 141 -7.71 3.68 16.23
CA LEU A 141 -8.29 5.00 16.01
C LEU A 141 -9.35 5.18 17.11
N GLY A 142 -8.94 5.78 18.23
CA GLY A 142 -9.70 5.70 19.48
C GLY A 142 -9.92 4.24 19.89
N ASP A 143 -11.18 3.85 20.10
CA ASP A 143 -11.52 2.48 20.51
C ASP A 143 -11.49 1.43 19.37
N LYS A 144 -11.34 1.86 18.11
CA LYS A 144 -11.34 0.96 16.95
C LYS A 144 -9.95 0.39 16.71
N ASN A 145 -9.86 -0.92 16.47
CA ASN A 145 -8.62 -1.55 16.02
C ASN A 145 -8.51 -1.43 14.50
N LEU A 146 -7.33 -1.10 13.99
CA LEU A 146 -7.12 -0.97 12.55
C LEU A 146 -6.16 -2.03 12.01
N ASP A 147 -6.28 -2.31 10.72
CA ASP A 147 -5.26 -3.03 9.95
C ASP A 147 -4.26 -2.07 9.31
N GLY A 148 -4.74 -0.89 8.90
CA GLY A 148 -3.96 0.12 8.22
C GLY A 148 -4.63 1.51 8.23
N ILE A 149 -3.82 2.53 7.94
CA ILE A 149 -4.28 3.90 7.71
C ILE A 149 -3.27 4.66 6.84
N ALA A 150 -3.78 5.50 5.94
CA ALA A 150 -3.02 6.39 5.07
C ALA A 150 -3.08 7.87 5.47
N TYR A 151 -3.88 8.24 6.47
CA TYR A 151 -4.03 9.57 7.09
C TYR A 151 -4.65 10.67 6.20
N ASP A 152 -4.46 10.66 4.88
CA ASP A 152 -5.11 11.59 3.95
C ASP A 152 -5.25 10.98 2.53
N ILE A 153 -6.07 11.60 1.67
CA ILE A 153 -6.32 11.17 0.30
C ILE A 153 -6.28 12.37 -0.68
N PRO A 154 -5.25 12.48 -1.54
CA PRO A 154 -3.96 11.78 -1.47
C PRO A 154 -3.16 12.24 -0.24
N ASN A 155 -2.37 11.32 0.33
CA ASN A 155 -1.41 11.70 1.36
C ASN A 155 -0.11 12.23 0.75
N ASN A 156 0.03 13.56 0.75
CA ASN A 156 1.23 14.26 0.26
C ASN A 156 2.47 14.09 1.15
N ASP A 157 2.31 13.69 2.40
CA ASP A 157 3.39 13.37 3.31
C ASP A 157 3.96 11.95 3.08
N ALA A 158 3.33 11.17 2.19
CA ALA A 158 3.78 9.89 1.67
C ALA A 158 4.15 8.87 2.75
N PHE A 159 3.26 8.67 3.73
CA PHE A 159 3.43 7.61 4.70
C PHE A 159 2.12 6.90 5.03
N ILE A 160 2.24 5.68 5.54
CA ILE A 160 1.13 4.88 6.04
C ILE A 160 1.55 4.19 7.34
N SER A 161 0.56 3.79 8.13
CA SER A 161 0.77 2.94 9.31
C SER A 161 0.00 1.64 9.14
N LEU A 162 0.62 0.52 9.48
CA LEU A 162 0.07 -0.83 9.38
C LEU A 162 0.18 -1.57 10.71
N LYS A 163 -0.80 -2.42 10.99
CA LYS A 163 -0.73 -3.35 12.13
C LYS A 163 0.09 -4.59 11.76
N GLY A 164 1.02 -4.96 12.64
CA GLY A 164 1.95 -6.07 12.40
C GLY A 164 1.27 -7.41 12.14
N VAL A 165 0.12 -7.68 12.77
CA VAL A 165 -0.67 -8.89 12.52
C VAL A 165 -1.34 -8.90 11.15
N ALA A 166 -1.77 -7.75 10.62
CA ALA A 166 -2.30 -7.64 9.26
C ALA A 166 -1.18 -7.89 8.23
N VAL A 167 0.02 -7.36 8.49
CA VAL A 167 1.20 -7.65 7.66
C VAL A 167 1.55 -9.14 7.71
N ALA A 168 1.41 -9.78 8.88
CA ALA A 168 1.71 -11.19 9.09
C ALA A 168 0.66 -12.16 8.51
N ASP A 169 -0.58 -11.71 8.30
CA ASP A 169 -1.67 -12.53 7.78
C ASP A 169 -1.40 -12.94 6.30
N THR A 170 -1.68 -14.20 5.99
CA THR A 170 -1.48 -14.81 4.67
C THR A 170 -2.73 -14.78 3.78
N ILE A 171 -3.89 -14.43 4.35
CA ILE A 171 -5.14 -14.22 3.63
C ILE A 171 -5.28 -12.74 3.29
N ASN A 172 -4.90 -11.86 4.23
CA ASN A 172 -4.81 -10.43 3.94
C ASN A 172 -3.58 -10.14 3.08
N LEU A 173 -3.81 -10.00 1.77
CA LEU A 173 -2.77 -9.69 0.79
C LEU A 173 -2.86 -8.25 0.27
N TYR A 174 -3.82 -7.46 0.76
CA TYR A 174 -4.25 -6.22 0.11
C TYR A 174 -4.16 -4.98 1.00
N THR A 175 -4.16 -5.08 2.34
CA THR A 175 -4.17 -3.88 3.20
C THR A 175 -3.04 -2.91 2.88
N MET A 176 -1.81 -3.40 2.65
CA MET A 176 -0.71 -2.51 2.27
C MET A 176 -1.00 -1.77 0.96
N ALA A 177 -1.59 -2.44 -0.04
CA ALA A 177 -1.96 -1.81 -1.29
C ALA A 177 -3.17 -0.89 -1.17
N HIS A 178 -4.13 -1.22 -0.31
CA HIS A 178 -5.28 -0.40 0.02
C HIS A 178 -4.83 0.96 0.58
N GLU A 179 -3.98 0.96 1.61
CA GLU A 179 -3.47 2.21 2.18
C GLU A 179 -2.61 3.00 1.18
N LEU A 180 -1.78 2.34 0.36
CA LEU A 180 -1.05 3.04 -0.70
C LEU A 180 -1.98 3.59 -1.80
N GLY A 181 -3.11 2.93 -2.06
CA GLY A 181 -4.15 3.44 -2.95
C GLY A 181 -4.67 4.80 -2.47
N HIS A 182 -4.92 4.93 -1.17
CA HIS A 182 -5.26 6.20 -0.53
C HIS A 182 -4.14 7.24 -0.63
N VAL A 183 -2.87 6.86 -0.38
CA VAL A 183 -1.72 7.77 -0.58
C VAL A 183 -1.72 8.35 -1.99
N PHE A 184 -2.08 7.54 -2.99
CA PHE A 184 -2.14 7.94 -4.39
C PHE A 184 -3.51 8.49 -4.83
N GLY A 185 -4.40 8.80 -3.88
CA GLY A 185 -5.61 9.58 -4.14
C GLY A 185 -6.86 8.75 -4.50
N LEU A 186 -6.87 7.44 -4.27
CA LEU A 186 -8.07 6.62 -4.40
C LEU A 186 -8.97 6.78 -3.17
N TYR A 187 -10.27 6.90 -3.42
CA TYR A 187 -11.28 6.78 -2.39
C TYR A 187 -11.70 5.31 -2.22
N HIS A 188 -12.41 5.03 -1.14
CA HIS A 188 -13.16 3.79 -1.02
C HIS A 188 -14.21 3.71 -2.13
N THR A 189 -14.45 2.53 -2.69
CA THR A 189 -15.47 2.32 -3.73
C THR A 189 -16.90 2.61 -3.23
N PHE A 190 -17.12 2.46 -1.92
CA PHE A 190 -18.39 2.73 -1.24
C PHE A 190 -18.48 4.16 -0.64
N THR A 191 -17.63 5.09 -1.09
CA THR A 191 -17.68 6.47 -0.58
C THR A 191 -19.06 7.08 -0.85
N THR A 192 -19.74 7.54 0.20
CA THR A 192 -21.03 8.25 0.09
C THR A 192 -20.94 9.71 0.52
N THR A 193 -19.76 10.17 0.98
CA THR A 193 -19.51 11.56 1.41
C THR A 193 -19.85 12.57 0.33
N TYR A 194 -19.74 12.17 -0.93
CA TYR A 194 -19.97 13.02 -2.10
C TYR A 194 -21.29 12.72 -2.82
N GLY A 195 -22.13 11.85 -2.25
CA GLY A 195 -23.27 11.24 -2.92
C GLY A 195 -23.06 9.73 -3.11
N ALA A 196 -24.14 8.97 -3.02
CA ALA A 196 -24.10 7.52 -3.18
C ALA A 196 -24.24 7.21 -4.66
N GLU A 197 -23.21 6.60 -5.24
CA GLU A 197 -23.17 6.32 -6.66
C GLU A 197 -24.28 5.35 -7.11
N SER A 198 -24.94 5.72 -8.22
CA SER A 198 -25.90 4.88 -8.92
C SER A 198 -25.20 3.86 -9.81
N VAL A 199 -25.86 2.72 -10.03
CA VAL A 199 -25.34 1.61 -10.84
C VAL A 199 -25.27 1.99 -12.32
N ASP A 200 -26.22 2.81 -12.78
CA ASP A 200 -26.36 3.16 -14.20
C ASP A 200 -25.13 3.94 -14.72
N ARG A 201 -24.64 3.52 -15.90
CA ARG A 201 -23.48 4.14 -16.56
C ARG A 201 -23.86 5.08 -17.70
N THR A 202 -25.15 5.24 -17.96
CA THR A 202 -25.71 6.07 -19.02
C THR A 202 -27.08 6.61 -18.62
N GLY A 203 -27.55 7.67 -19.28
CA GLY A 203 -28.88 8.22 -19.03
C GLY A 203 -28.91 9.17 -17.83
N SER A 204 -30.10 9.41 -17.29
CA SER A 204 -30.33 10.39 -16.22
C SER A 204 -29.87 9.93 -14.83
N CYS A 205 -29.67 8.62 -14.64
CA CYS A 205 -29.19 8.02 -13.39
C CYS A 205 -27.66 7.81 -13.37
N LYS A 206 -26.91 8.32 -14.35
CA LYS A 206 -25.45 8.24 -14.35
C LYS A 206 -24.88 9.39 -13.50
N ASP A 207 -24.14 9.06 -12.45
CA ASP A 207 -23.54 10.00 -11.51
C ASP A 207 -22.08 9.67 -11.10
N CYS A 208 -21.47 8.62 -11.66
CA CYS A 208 -20.10 8.17 -11.34
C CYS A 208 -18.95 9.18 -11.60
N GLU A 209 -19.24 10.35 -12.17
CA GLU A 209 -18.29 11.47 -12.34
C GLU A 209 -18.45 12.55 -11.27
N ASP A 210 -19.50 12.45 -10.45
CA ASP A 210 -19.94 13.47 -9.49
C ASP A 210 -20.07 12.89 -8.06
N ASP A 211 -20.45 11.62 -7.96
CA ASP A 211 -20.71 10.88 -6.72
C ASP A 211 -19.75 9.69 -6.55
N GLY A 212 -19.80 9.00 -5.40
CA GLY A 212 -19.00 7.80 -5.19
C GLY A 212 -17.50 8.06 -5.03
N ASP A 213 -16.71 7.23 -5.71
CA ASP A 213 -15.24 7.33 -5.76
C ASP A 213 -14.71 8.16 -6.95
N TYR A 214 -15.62 8.77 -7.73
CA TYR A 214 -15.33 9.53 -8.95
C TYR A 214 -14.72 8.70 -10.11
N LEU A 215 -15.02 7.40 -10.20
CA LEU A 215 -14.51 6.52 -11.26
C LEU A 215 -15.62 5.67 -11.89
N CYS A 216 -16.09 6.04 -13.08
CA CYS A 216 -17.10 5.23 -13.78
C CYS A 216 -16.70 3.78 -14.17
N ASP A 217 -15.43 3.40 -14.02
CA ASP A 217 -14.97 2.03 -14.29
C ASP A 217 -14.88 1.15 -13.03
N THR A 218 -15.07 1.72 -11.84
CA THR A 218 -15.42 0.97 -10.63
C THR A 218 -16.93 0.80 -10.61
N PRO A 219 -17.47 -0.42 -10.44
CA PRO A 219 -18.91 -0.61 -10.23
C PRO A 219 -19.35 0.01 -8.91
N ALA A 220 -20.54 0.62 -8.89
CA ALA A 220 -21.11 1.21 -7.67
C ALA A 220 -21.16 0.17 -6.55
N ASP A 221 -20.74 0.58 -5.35
CA ASP A 221 -20.50 -0.30 -4.22
C ASP A 221 -21.49 -0.03 -3.08
N PRO A 222 -22.33 -1.02 -2.71
CA PRO A 222 -23.35 -0.88 -1.68
C PRO A 222 -22.84 -1.11 -0.25
N ASP A 223 -21.52 -1.24 -0.03
CA ASP A 223 -20.98 -1.38 1.32
C ASP A 223 -21.36 -0.17 2.20
N ASP A 224 -21.53 -0.42 3.50
CA ASP A 224 -21.74 0.61 4.52
C ASP A 224 -20.49 0.85 5.38
N GLY A 225 -19.39 0.16 5.04
CA GLY A 225 -18.16 0.19 5.81
C GLY A 225 -18.24 -0.65 7.10
N GLU A 226 -19.36 -1.32 7.35
CA GLU A 226 -19.60 -2.13 8.55
C GLU A 226 -19.66 -3.63 8.24
N GLY A 227 -19.27 -4.02 7.02
CA GLY A 227 -19.09 -5.41 6.60
C GLY A 227 -20.27 -5.94 5.77
N TYR A 228 -21.01 -5.06 5.10
CA TYR A 228 -22.09 -5.47 4.22
C TYR A 228 -21.58 -6.34 3.06
N LEU A 229 -20.54 -5.92 2.32
CA LEU A 229 -20.01 -6.76 1.24
C LEU A 229 -19.44 -8.06 1.79
N GLN A 230 -18.64 -7.99 2.86
CA GLN A 230 -18.09 -9.15 3.55
C GLN A 230 -19.17 -10.21 3.88
N SER A 231 -20.36 -9.78 4.33
CA SER A 231 -21.48 -10.66 4.68
C SER A 231 -22.26 -11.15 3.46
N ASN A 232 -22.22 -10.40 2.35
CA ASN A 232 -22.95 -10.67 1.11
C ASN A 232 -22.02 -11.14 -0.02
N THR A 233 -20.89 -11.78 0.34
CA THR A 233 -19.97 -12.44 -0.59
C THR A 233 -19.97 -13.93 -0.35
N ASN A 234 -20.27 -14.73 -1.37
CA ASN A 234 -20.15 -16.19 -1.24
C ASN A 234 -18.70 -16.68 -1.40
N ALA A 235 -18.47 -17.98 -1.19
CA ALA A 235 -17.12 -18.59 -1.27
C ALA A 235 -16.50 -18.58 -2.69
N SER A 236 -17.28 -18.26 -3.72
CA SER A 236 -16.81 -18.08 -5.09
C SER A 236 -16.57 -16.61 -5.44
N CYS A 237 -16.51 -15.73 -4.44
CA CYS A 237 -16.34 -14.29 -4.61
C CYS A 237 -17.43 -13.62 -5.46
N MET A 238 -18.66 -14.13 -5.38
CA MET A 238 -19.81 -13.52 -6.04
C MET A 238 -20.66 -12.77 -5.01
N TYR A 239 -21.16 -11.60 -5.42
CA TYR A 239 -22.15 -10.85 -4.66
C TYR A 239 -23.47 -11.63 -4.61
N ILE A 240 -24.04 -11.76 -3.42
CA ILE A 240 -25.32 -12.45 -3.16
C ILE A 240 -26.33 -11.56 -2.44
N GLY A 241 -26.05 -10.25 -2.33
CA GLY A 241 -26.98 -9.29 -1.76
C GLY A 241 -28.06 -8.86 -2.75
N ASP A 242 -29.04 -8.12 -2.24
CA ASP A 242 -30.26 -7.71 -2.93
C ASP A 242 -30.51 -6.19 -2.86
N LYS A 243 -29.51 -5.41 -2.43
CA LYS A 243 -29.63 -3.94 -2.39
C LYS A 243 -29.86 -3.39 -3.80
N LEU A 244 -30.70 -2.36 -3.86
CA LEU A 244 -30.94 -1.54 -5.03
C LEU A 244 -30.36 -0.15 -4.78
N ASP A 245 -29.92 0.52 -5.83
CA ASP A 245 -29.57 1.94 -5.79
C ASP A 245 -30.83 2.84 -5.73
N GLU A 246 -30.64 4.15 -5.74
CA GLU A 246 -31.74 5.12 -5.74
C GLU A 246 -32.59 5.10 -7.02
N CYS A 247 -32.05 4.56 -8.11
CA CYS A 247 -32.75 4.35 -9.38
C CYS A 247 -33.44 2.98 -9.49
N SER A 248 -33.50 2.22 -8.38
CA SER A 248 -34.10 0.88 -8.31
C SER A 248 -33.37 -0.17 -9.16
N THR A 249 -32.09 0.05 -9.46
CA THR A 249 -31.23 -0.89 -10.17
C THR A 249 -30.44 -1.74 -9.16
N PRO A 250 -30.42 -3.09 -9.31
CA PRO A 250 -29.65 -3.95 -8.43
C PRO A 250 -28.14 -3.69 -8.52
N TYR A 251 -27.47 -3.61 -7.37
CA TYR A 251 -26.02 -3.46 -7.31
C TYR A 251 -25.29 -4.69 -7.89
N THR A 252 -24.19 -4.42 -8.61
CA THR A 252 -23.25 -5.44 -9.08
C THR A 252 -21.81 -5.04 -8.74
N PRO A 253 -21.44 -5.02 -7.45
CA PRO A 253 -20.16 -4.48 -6.99
C PRO A 253 -18.97 -5.36 -7.42
N ALA A 254 -17.79 -4.75 -7.50
CA ALA A 254 -16.55 -5.46 -7.76
C ALA A 254 -15.99 -6.09 -6.48
N MET A 255 -16.29 -7.37 -6.25
CA MET A 255 -15.88 -8.11 -5.04
C MET A 255 -14.37 -8.28 -4.85
N ASN A 256 -13.59 -8.00 -5.89
CA ASN A 256 -12.14 -8.12 -5.88
C ASN A 256 -11.42 -6.76 -5.82
N ASN A 257 -12.14 -5.65 -5.70
CA ASN A 257 -11.55 -4.31 -5.71
C ASN A 257 -10.78 -4.06 -4.41
N ILE A 258 -9.51 -3.65 -4.52
CA ILE A 258 -8.64 -3.35 -3.38
C ILE A 258 -9.17 -2.22 -2.51
N MET A 259 -9.90 -1.26 -3.07
CA MET A 259 -10.48 -0.13 -2.33
C MET A 259 -11.87 -0.40 -1.74
N SER A 260 -12.37 -1.64 -1.83
CA SER A 260 -13.60 -2.08 -1.16
C SER A 260 -13.30 -2.66 0.22
N TYR A 261 -14.33 -2.80 1.07
CA TYR A 261 -14.29 -3.65 2.28
C TYR A 261 -14.88 -5.03 2.01
N GLY A 262 -14.59 -5.55 0.81
CA GLY A 262 -14.94 -6.88 0.39
C GLY A 262 -14.22 -7.97 1.17
N ARG A 263 -14.63 -9.21 0.91
CA ARG A 263 -14.08 -10.37 1.60
C ARG A 263 -12.60 -10.58 1.28
N GLY A 264 -11.74 -10.71 2.29
CA GLY A 264 -10.29 -10.65 2.12
C GLY A 264 -9.64 -11.69 1.18
N ASP A 265 -10.22 -12.87 0.99
CA ASP A 265 -9.76 -13.87 0.01
C ASP A 265 -10.19 -13.55 -1.44
N CYS A 266 -11.06 -12.56 -1.64
CA CYS A 266 -11.54 -12.10 -2.94
C CYS A 266 -10.82 -10.84 -3.42
N VAL A 267 -10.39 -9.97 -2.50
CA VAL A 267 -9.80 -8.65 -2.80
C VAL A 267 -8.37 -8.77 -3.34
N ASN A 268 -8.14 -8.32 -4.58
CA ASN A 268 -6.83 -8.51 -5.24
C ASN A 268 -6.49 -7.57 -6.43
N ALA A 269 -7.38 -6.69 -6.88
CA ALA A 269 -7.12 -5.88 -8.07
C ALA A 269 -7.60 -4.42 -7.95
N PHE A 270 -6.95 -3.53 -8.69
CA PHE A 270 -7.48 -2.21 -9.01
C PHE A 270 -8.09 -2.21 -10.42
N THR A 271 -8.96 -1.25 -10.71
CA THR A 271 -9.44 -0.96 -12.07
C THR A 271 -8.41 -0.17 -12.88
N ALA A 272 -8.65 -0.02 -14.18
CA ALA A 272 -7.78 0.79 -15.04
C ALA A 272 -7.86 2.28 -14.69
N GLY A 273 -9.05 2.77 -14.36
CA GLY A 273 -9.35 4.13 -13.91
C GLY A 273 -8.70 4.44 -12.58
N GLN A 274 -8.74 3.51 -11.61
CA GLN A 274 -7.97 3.62 -10.38
C GLN A 274 -6.47 3.75 -10.67
N GLY A 275 -5.92 2.90 -11.55
CA GLY A 275 -4.53 3.01 -11.99
C GLY A 275 -4.19 4.38 -12.62
N ASN A 276 -5.07 4.90 -13.46
CA ASN A 276 -4.90 6.21 -14.10
C ASN A 276 -4.94 7.35 -13.08
N ARG A 277 -5.88 7.32 -12.13
CA ARG A 277 -6.03 8.29 -11.05
C ARG A 277 -4.81 8.32 -10.15
N MET A 278 -4.30 7.15 -9.73
CA MET A 278 -3.08 7.07 -8.92
C MET A 278 -1.88 7.70 -9.62
N ARG A 279 -1.65 7.35 -10.89
CA ARG A 279 -0.56 7.95 -11.67
C ARG A 279 -0.73 9.47 -11.83
N TYR A 280 -1.95 9.96 -11.98
CA TYR A 280 -2.22 11.40 -12.07
C TYR A 280 -1.77 12.12 -10.79
N PHE A 281 -2.16 11.64 -9.60
CA PHE A 281 -1.73 12.25 -8.34
C PHE A 281 -0.22 12.12 -8.12
N ILE A 282 0.37 10.94 -8.37
CA ILE A 282 1.82 10.75 -8.28
C ILE A 282 2.59 11.80 -9.11
N ALA A 283 2.07 12.15 -10.30
CA ALA A 283 2.72 13.08 -11.21
C ALA A 283 2.48 14.56 -10.89
N ASN A 284 1.44 14.89 -10.12
CA ASN A 284 1.00 16.27 -9.90
C ASN A 284 1.12 16.73 -8.44
N GLU A 285 1.37 15.82 -7.51
CA GLU A 285 1.59 16.14 -6.10
C GLU A 285 3.09 16.24 -5.78
N THR A 286 3.52 17.42 -5.31
CA THR A 286 4.93 17.67 -4.98
C THR A 286 5.49 16.67 -3.98
N GLY A 287 4.68 16.29 -2.98
CA GLY A 287 5.05 15.30 -1.97
C GLY A 287 5.34 13.92 -2.57
N LEU A 288 4.47 13.47 -3.49
CA LEU A 288 4.60 12.18 -4.15
C LEU A 288 5.72 12.15 -5.19
N LEU A 289 6.00 13.27 -5.86
CA LEU A 289 7.15 13.37 -6.77
C LEU A 289 8.49 13.14 -6.05
N ASN A 290 8.61 13.57 -4.78
CA ASN A 290 9.84 13.44 -4.00
C ASN A 290 10.19 11.99 -3.62
N VAL A 291 9.21 11.09 -3.61
CA VAL A 291 9.41 9.68 -3.28
C VAL A 291 9.75 8.82 -4.49
N LEU A 292 9.75 9.38 -5.71
CA LEU A 292 10.11 8.66 -6.92
C LEU A 292 11.62 8.47 -7.07
N ALA A 293 12.04 7.28 -7.47
CA ALA A 293 13.39 7.03 -7.97
C ALA A 293 13.54 7.64 -9.36
N GLN A 294 14.68 8.28 -9.62
CA GLN A 294 15.01 8.75 -10.96
C GLN A 294 15.19 7.56 -11.91
N ASN A 295 14.87 7.78 -13.19
CA ASN A 295 15.00 6.75 -14.22
C ASN A 295 16.44 6.27 -14.35
N ASP A 296 17.36 7.21 -14.56
CA ASP A 296 18.79 6.98 -14.63
C ASP A 296 19.51 7.95 -13.69
N VAL A 297 20.51 7.43 -12.97
CA VAL A 297 21.34 8.22 -12.06
C VAL A 297 22.81 8.05 -12.45
N LEU A 298 23.53 9.16 -12.51
CA LEU A 298 24.99 9.21 -12.62
C LEU A 298 25.58 9.82 -11.34
N MET A 299 26.19 9.00 -10.51
CA MET A 299 27.03 9.45 -9.42
C MET A 299 28.48 9.54 -9.90
N SER A 300 28.93 10.75 -10.21
CA SER A 300 30.30 11.01 -10.68
C SER A 300 30.94 12.15 -9.90
N ILE A 301 31.55 11.83 -8.77
CA ILE A 301 32.19 12.81 -7.89
C ILE A 301 33.63 12.34 -7.62
N GLN A 302 34.61 13.18 -7.93
CA GLN A 302 36.04 12.92 -7.65
C GLN A 302 36.33 13.04 -6.14
N THR A 303 35.87 12.07 -5.37
CA THR A 303 36.02 12.06 -3.91
C THR A 303 36.19 10.64 -3.36
N THR A 304 36.58 10.57 -2.08
CA THR A 304 36.61 9.34 -1.30
C THR A 304 35.57 9.43 -0.19
N ILE A 305 34.65 8.46 -0.16
CA ILE A 305 33.69 8.26 0.93
C ILE A 305 34.23 7.17 1.84
N SER A 306 34.60 7.57 3.06
CA SER A 306 35.24 6.69 4.05
C SER A 306 34.31 6.20 5.17
N SER A 307 33.11 6.76 5.27
CA SER A 307 32.10 6.41 6.27
C SER A 307 30.69 6.81 5.80
N GLY A 308 29.68 6.48 6.61
CA GLY A 308 28.27 6.81 6.34
C GLY A 308 27.50 5.65 5.71
N THR A 309 26.18 5.76 5.75
CA THR A 309 25.25 4.74 5.28
C THR A 309 24.25 5.35 4.31
N ALA A 310 24.06 4.73 3.14
CA ALA A 310 23.02 5.14 2.21
C ALA A 310 22.51 3.99 1.35
N VAL A 311 21.22 4.02 1.04
CA VAL A 311 20.62 3.17 0.02
C VAL A 311 20.23 4.08 -1.14
N ASN A 312 20.90 3.91 -2.27
CA ASN A 312 20.72 4.71 -3.47
C ASN A 312 19.96 3.90 -4.50
N ALA A 313 18.95 4.50 -5.12
CA ALA A 313 18.11 3.84 -6.08
C ALA A 313 17.96 4.65 -7.38
N ALA A 314 17.93 3.93 -8.50
CA ALA A 314 17.41 4.40 -9.78
C ALA A 314 16.47 3.32 -10.32
N ARG A 315 15.55 3.68 -11.22
CA ARG A 315 14.67 2.69 -11.86
C ARG A 315 15.47 1.81 -12.82
N ASP A 316 16.08 2.42 -13.83
CA ASP A 316 16.72 1.73 -14.95
C ASP A 316 18.21 1.58 -14.72
N THR A 317 18.96 2.68 -14.72
CA THR A 317 20.43 2.64 -14.62
C THR A 317 20.95 3.44 -13.44
N TYR A 318 21.84 2.83 -12.66
CA TYR A 318 22.63 3.55 -11.66
C TYR A 318 24.11 3.42 -12.01
N THR A 319 24.74 4.52 -12.41
CA THR A 319 26.15 4.55 -12.80
C THR A 319 26.98 5.21 -11.71
N VAL A 320 28.04 4.54 -11.27
CA VAL A 320 29.01 5.02 -10.28
C VAL A 320 30.36 5.22 -10.97
N ASN A 321 30.82 6.47 -11.04
CA ASN A 321 32.05 6.88 -11.73
C ASN A 321 32.93 7.73 -10.81
N SER A 322 34.26 7.66 -11.02
CA SER A 322 35.25 8.55 -10.41
C SER A 322 35.23 8.68 -8.88
N ILE A 323 34.54 7.79 -8.16
CA ILE A 323 34.34 7.86 -6.71
C ILE A 323 34.96 6.64 -6.03
N THR A 324 35.60 6.85 -4.88
CA THR A 324 36.20 5.78 -4.08
C THR A 324 35.39 5.56 -2.80
N PHE A 325 34.96 4.33 -2.54
CA PHE A 325 34.38 3.92 -1.27
C PHE A 325 35.40 3.13 -0.47
N ASN A 326 35.73 3.56 0.76
CA ASN A 326 36.64 2.87 1.66
C ASN A 326 36.20 2.97 3.13
N GLY A 327 37.06 2.55 4.06
CA GLY A 327 36.79 2.67 5.49
C GLY A 327 35.53 1.91 5.93
N THR A 328 34.66 2.57 6.69
CA THR A 328 33.42 2.00 7.21
C THR A 328 32.18 2.36 6.38
N SER A 329 32.37 2.84 5.14
CA SER A 329 31.25 3.21 4.27
C SER A 329 30.30 2.02 4.00
N ASN A 330 29.00 2.22 4.20
CA ASN A 330 27.96 1.21 4.01
C ASN A 330 26.93 1.68 2.96
N TYR A 331 27.19 1.40 1.69
CA TYR A 331 26.41 1.92 0.58
C TYR A 331 25.76 0.79 -0.22
N THR A 332 24.47 0.92 -0.49
CA THR A 332 23.76 0.05 -1.42
C THR A 332 23.37 0.85 -2.66
N PHE A 333 23.62 0.28 -3.84
CA PHE A 333 23.14 0.80 -5.12
C PHE A 333 22.15 -0.22 -5.70
N GLN A 334 20.93 0.25 -6.01
CA GLN A 334 19.88 -0.58 -6.56
C GLN A 334 19.24 0.04 -7.80
N SER A 335 19.10 -0.77 -8.83
CA SER A 335 18.40 -0.42 -10.08
C SER A 335 18.23 -1.66 -10.93
N LYS A 336 17.52 -1.56 -12.07
CA LYS A 336 17.50 -2.64 -13.06
C LYS A 336 18.92 -2.99 -13.54
N LYS A 337 19.79 -1.98 -13.68
CA LYS A 337 21.20 -2.13 -14.05
C LYS A 337 22.11 -1.19 -13.26
N VAL A 338 23.07 -1.76 -12.52
CA VAL A 338 24.11 -0.99 -11.82
C VAL A 338 25.42 -1.06 -12.62
N ILE A 339 26.03 0.08 -12.92
CA ILE A 339 27.25 0.20 -13.72
C ILE A 339 28.34 0.82 -12.86
N ILE A 340 29.46 0.11 -12.71
CA ILE A 340 30.69 0.65 -12.14
C ILE A 340 31.56 1.11 -13.31
N GLY A 341 31.62 2.41 -13.54
CA GLY A 341 32.37 2.97 -14.66
C GLY A 341 33.75 3.48 -14.24
N ASN A 342 34.36 4.26 -15.14
CA ASN A 342 35.77 4.59 -15.03
C ASN A 342 36.08 5.39 -13.75
N GLY A 343 37.21 5.07 -13.12
CA GLY A 343 37.69 5.74 -11.91
C GLY A 343 36.92 5.40 -10.62
N ALA A 344 35.86 4.59 -10.68
CA ALA A 344 35.19 4.11 -9.47
C ALA A 344 36.03 3.02 -8.78
N ARG A 345 36.17 3.11 -7.45
CA ARG A 345 36.90 2.12 -6.63
C ARG A 345 36.05 1.73 -5.43
N LEU A 346 35.73 0.44 -5.32
CA LEU A 346 34.95 -0.10 -4.20
C LEU A 346 35.90 -0.95 -3.33
N SER A 347 36.40 -0.37 -2.24
CA SER A 347 37.34 -1.03 -1.34
C SER A 347 37.02 -0.70 0.13
N PRO A 348 35.81 -1.02 0.63
CA PRO A 348 35.48 -0.83 2.03
C PRO A 348 36.44 -1.61 2.93
N GLY A 349 36.82 -1.01 4.05
CA GLY A 349 37.60 -1.64 5.10
C GLY A 349 36.74 -2.46 6.05
N ASN A 350 37.30 -2.84 7.20
CA ASN A 350 36.57 -3.60 8.21
C ASN A 350 35.33 -2.82 8.70
N GLY A 351 34.17 -3.46 8.70
CA GLY A 351 32.88 -2.83 9.04
C GLY A 351 32.23 -2.01 7.93
N GLY A 352 32.91 -1.80 6.80
CA GLY A 352 32.31 -1.20 5.59
C GLY A 352 31.72 -2.25 4.65
N ARG A 353 30.75 -1.85 3.85
CA ARG A 353 30.12 -2.71 2.84
C ARG A 353 29.60 -1.89 1.67
N VAL A 354 29.96 -2.26 0.44
CA VAL A 354 29.30 -1.72 -0.75
C VAL A 354 28.53 -2.85 -1.43
N VAL A 355 27.23 -2.66 -1.63
CA VAL A 355 26.33 -3.65 -2.25
C VAL A 355 25.81 -3.10 -3.56
N LEU A 356 25.95 -3.89 -4.62
CA LEU A 356 25.31 -3.64 -5.91
C LEU A 356 24.21 -4.70 -6.03
N LYS A 357 22.94 -4.28 -6.13
CA LYS A 357 21.81 -5.19 -6.25
C LYS A 357 20.89 -4.78 -7.40
N THR A 358 20.32 -5.76 -8.07
CA THR A 358 19.23 -5.50 -9.03
C THR A 358 17.94 -5.20 -8.28
N ASN A 359 17.08 -4.33 -8.82
CA ASN A 359 15.73 -4.12 -8.30
C ASN A 359 14.74 -5.06 -9.01
N PRO A 360 14.26 -6.15 -8.36
CA PRO A 360 13.31 -7.07 -8.99
C PRO A 360 11.86 -6.55 -9.00
N TYR A 361 11.60 -5.44 -8.31
CA TYR A 361 10.25 -4.92 -8.06
C TYR A 361 9.82 -3.82 -9.05
N CYS A 362 10.64 -3.57 -10.07
CA CYS A 362 10.32 -2.69 -11.18
C CYS A 362 10.95 -3.21 -12.46
N ASN A 363 10.15 -3.86 -13.31
CA ASN A 363 10.60 -4.49 -14.56
C ASN A 363 10.04 -3.81 -15.79
#